data_AF-A0A1Z5IP83-F1
#
_entry.id   AF-A0A1Z5IP83-F1
#
_cell.length_a   1.000
_cell.length_b   1.000
_cell.length_c   1.000
_cell.angle_alpha   90.00
_cell.angle_beta   90.00
_cell.angle_gamma   90.00
#
_symmetry.space_group_name_H-M   'P 1'
#
loop_
_entity.id
_entity.type
_entity.pdbx_description
1 polymer ?
#
loop_
_entity_poly.entity_id
_entity_poly.type
_entity_poly.pdbx_seq_one_letter_code
_entity_poly.pdbx_strand_id
1 'polypeptide(L)'
;MNDEKVTLDENNVLHFRTGEIPMEALRVLLNTLPFEVDYVDATDHFKWFSDDGNRIFQRTPDQVGREVLKCHPAKASDKVAQILKEFHAGTRNQFEFWLPLNGHLIYISYYALRDEEGKYLGCFEFTGNIDHLQSLKGTKILENSRDITVQHDSQQ
;
A
#
# COMPACT_ATOMS: atom_id res chain seq x y z
N MET A 1 11.01 -27.09 -5.09
CA MET A 1 9.80 -26.60 -5.77
C MET A 1 10.27 -25.61 -6.82
N ASN A 2 9.83 -25.73 -8.06
CA ASN A 2 10.28 -24.82 -9.13
C ASN A 2 9.81 -23.40 -8.80
N ASP A 3 10.79 -22.53 -8.61
CA ASP A 3 10.63 -21.12 -8.34
C ASP A 3 10.38 -20.44 -9.69
N GLU A 4 9.11 -20.29 -10.07
CA GLU A 4 8.77 -19.50 -11.26
C GLU A 4 9.04 -18.03 -10.96
N LYS A 5 10.21 -17.59 -11.42
CA LYS A 5 10.71 -16.22 -11.34
C LYS A 5 9.65 -15.25 -11.86
N VAL A 6 9.44 -14.16 -11.14
CA VAL A 6 8.67 -13.01 -11.66
C VAL A 6 9.35 -12.52 -12.95
N THR A 7 8.60 -12.46 -14.04
CA THR A 7 9.11 -11.97 -15.34
C THR A 7 8.25 -10.83 -15.87
N LEU A 8 8.89 -9.92 -16.59
CA LEU A 8 8.23 -8.89 -17.39
C LEU A 8 8.51 -9.23 -18.85
N ASP A 9 7.45 -9.44 -19.63
CA ASP A 9 7.58 -9.75 -21.06
C ASP A 9 7.67 -8.50 -21.95
N GLU A 10 7.88 -8.72 -23.24
CA GLU A 10 7.95 -7.67 -24.27
C GLU A 10 6.66 -6.86 -24.45
N ASN A 11 5.52 -7.37 -23.97
CA ASN A 11 4.22 -6.70 -24.01
C ASN A 11 3.92 -5.90 -22.73
N ASN A 12 4.90 -5.75 -21.83
CA ASN A 12 4.75 -5.15 -20.50
C ASN A 12 3.68 -5.86 -19.65
N VAL A 13 3.66 -7.19 -19.69
CA VAL A 13 2.87 -8.00 -18.77
C VAL A 13 3.79 -8.59 -17.71
N LEU A 14 3.41 -8.38 -16.44
CA LEU A 14 4.10 -8.92 -15.29
C LEU A 14 3.51 -10.29 -14.94
N HIS A 15 4.34 -11.32 -15.01
CA HIS A 15 3.98 -12.72 -14.76
C HIS A 15 4.41 -13.13 -13.36
N PHE A 16 3.48 -13.76 -12.64
CA PHE A 16 3.69 -14.37 -11.34
C PHE A 16 3.28 -15.83 -11.40
N ARG A 17 3.68 -16.62 -10.39
CA ARG A 17 3.16 -17.97 -10.19
C ARG A 17 1.62 -18.03 -10.10
N THR A 18 0.97 -16.94 -9.67
CA THR A 18 -0.49 -16.87 -9.44
C THR A 18 -1.27 -16.21 -10.58
N GLY A 19 -0.63 -15.97 -11.73
CA GLY A 19 -1.25 -15.33 -12.90
C GLY A 19 -0.44 -14.14 -13.41
N GLU A 20 -1.07 -13.29 -14.20
CA GLU A 20 -0.41 -12.20 -14.90
C GLU A 20 -1.21 -10.90 -14.78
N ILE A 21 -0.51 -9.76 -14.83
CA ILE A 21 -1.14 -8.43 -14.85
C ILE A 21 -0.41 -7.51 -15.83
N PRO A 22 -1.12 -6.85 -16.76
CA PRO A 22 -0.52 -5.79 -17.56
C PRO A 22 -0.03 -4.65 -16.66
N MET A 23 1.15 -4.10 -16.95
CA MET A 23 1.73 -3.01 -16.14
C MET A 23 0.79 -1.79 -16.02
N GLU A 24 0.01 -1.50 -17.05
CA GLU A 24 -0.98 -0.42 -17.01
C GLU A 24 -2.12 -0.72 -16.02
N ALA A 25 -2.59 -1.97 -15.94
CA ALA A 25 -3.59 -2.37 -14.97
C ALA A 25 -3.03 -2.31 -13.54
N LEU A 26 -1.78 -2.74 -13.33
CA LEU A 26 -1.10 -2.62 -12.04
C LEU A 26 -0.99 -1.16 -11.59
N ARG A 27 -0.60 -0.26 -12.51
CA ARG A 27 -0.51 1.19 -12.24
C ARG A 27 -1.86 1.75 -11.78
N VAL A 28 -2.95 1.41 -12.47
CA VAL A 28 -4.29 1.87 -12.12
C VAL A 28 -4.75 1.26 -10.80
N LEU A 29 -4.51 -0.04 -10.58
CA LEU A 29 -4.86 -0.75 -9.35
C LEU A 29 -4.25 -0.06 -8.12
N LEU A 30 -2.95 0.23 -8.16
CA LEU A 30 -2.23 0.87 -7.07
C LEU A 30 -2.78 2.26 -6.71
N ASN A 31 -3.32 2.99 -7.69
CA ASN A 31 -3.99 4.27 -7.48
C ASN A 31 -5.49 4.16 -7.12
N THR A 32 -6.07 2.96 -7.18
CA THR A 32 -7.50 2.72 -6.86
C THR A 32 -7.69 2.20 -5.42
N LEU A 33 -6.60 1.82 -4.75
CA LEU A 33 -6.66 1.38 -3.36
C LEU A 33 -7.23 2.50 -2.48
N PRO A 34 -8.10 2.19 -1.50
CA PRO A 34 -8.69 3.18 -0.59
C PRO A 34 -7.71 3.70 0.47
N PHE A 35 -6.41 3.53 0.22
CA PHE A 35 -5.31 3.93 1.07
C PHE A 35 -4.24 4.57 0.20
N GLU A 36 -3.64 5.64 0.73
CA GLU A 36 -2.36 6.14 0.25
C GLU A 36 -1.29 5.09 0.44
N VAL A 37 -0.40 5.01 -0.54
CA VAL A 37 0.67 4.05 -0.55
C VAL A 37 1.97 4.75 -0.83
N ASP A 38 2.99 4.47 -0.03
CA ASP A 38 4.34 4.99 -0.18
C ASP A 38 5.34 3.82 -0.18
N TYR A 39 6.34 3.87 -1.06
CA TYR A 39 7.42 2.89 -1.12
C TYR A 39 8.77 3.55 -0.91
N VAL A 40 9.51 3.00 0.06
CA VAL A 40 10.90 3.32 0.38
C VAL A 40 11.73 2.09 0.09
N ASP A 41 12.83 2.23 -0.66
CA ASP A 41 13.65 1.07 -1.03
C ASP A 41 14.51 0.54 0.14
N ALA A 42 15.21 -0.57 -0.11
CA ALA A 42 16.15 -1.16 0.84
C ALA A 42 17.36 -0.28 1.19
N THR A 43 17.48 0.93 0.63
CA THR A 43 18.52 1.91 0.98
C THR A 43 17.95 3.15 1.66
N ASP A 44 16.71 3.06 2.13
CA ASP A 44 15.98 4.12 2.84
C ASP A 44 15.72 5.38 2.00
N HIS A 45 15.62 5.23 0.67
CA HIS A 45 15.22 6.30 -0.24
C HIS A 45 13.76 6.15 -0.66
N PHE A 46 13.01 7.24 -0.59
CA PHE A 46 11.63 7.29 -1.07
C PHE A 46 11.61 7.12 -2.60
N LYS A 47 10.90 6.12 -3.12
CA LYS A 47 10.94 5.78 -4.56
C LYS A 47 9.65 6.01 -5.30
N TRP A 48 8.52 5.85 -4.63
CA TRP A 48 7.22 5.88 -5.29
C TRP A 48 6.11 6.15 -4.28
N PHE A 49 5.02 6.72 -4.77
CA PHE A 49 3.78 6.89 -4.03
C PHE A 49 2.58 6.76 -4.97
N SER A 50 1.44 6.27 -4.45
CA SER A 50 0.16 6.35 -5.17
C SER A 50 -0.32 7.79 -5.21
N ASP A 51 -0.95 8.21 -6.30
CA ASP A 51 -1.47 9.57 -6.44
C ASP A 51 -2.81 9.54 -7.17
N ASP A 52 -3.88 9.56 -6.38
CA ASP A 52 -5.27 9.66 -6.84
C ASP A 52 -5.78 11.11 -6.80
N GLY A 53 -4.92 12.06 -6.39
CA GLY A 53 -5.27 13.47 -6.19
C GLY A 53 -5.97 13.80 -4.87
N ASN A 54 -6.27 12.82 -4.02
CA ASN A 54 -7.05 13.01 -2.78
C ASN A 54 -6.28 12.60 -1.50
N ARG A 55 -4.95 12.60 -1.56
CA ARG A 55 -4.09 12.24 -0.43
C ARG A 55 -4.30 13.13 0.80
N ILE A 56 -4.39 12.51 1.97
CA ILE A 56 -4.28 13.10 3.31
C ILE A 56 -2.86 13.67 3.50
N PHE A 57 -1.82 12.89 3.21
CA PHE A 57 -0.43 13.36 3.24
C PHE A 57 0.07 13.62 1.82
N GLN A 58 0.16 14.91 1.49
CA GLN A 58 0.58 15.37 0.18
C GLN A 58 2.03 14.99 -0.11
N ARG A 59 2.25 14.45 -1.30
CA ARG A 59 3.57 14.11 -1.85
C ARG A 59 3.83 14.92 -3.11
N THR A 60 5.11 15.18 -3.38
CA THR A 60 5.52 15.81 -4.65
C THR A 60 6.58 14.95 -5.34
N PRO A 61 6.63 14.95 -6.69
CA PRO A 61 7.66 14.21 -7.43
C PRO A 61 9.09 14.56 -7.01
N ASP A 62 9.35 15.80 -6.58
CA ASP A 62 10.66 16.25 -6.10
C ASP A 62 11.16 15.53 -4.83
N GLN A 63 10.27 14.85 -4.10
CA GLN A 63 10.63 14.03 -2.95
C GLN A 63 11.19 12.67 -3.36
N VAL A 64 10.88 12.18 -4.56
CA VAL A 64 11.36 10.89 -5.05
C VAL A 64 12.88 10.91 -5.17
N GLY A 65 13.52 9.87 -4.65
CA GLY A 65 14.96 9.73 -4.55
C GLY A 65 15.58 10.39 -3.32
N ARG A 66 14.82 11.10 -2.47
CA ARG A 66 15.35 11.62 -1.20
C ARG A 66 15.41 10.53 -0.15
N GLU A 67 16.39 10.64 0.73
CA GLU A 67 16.43 9.85 1.96
C GLU A 67 15.17 10.12 2.80
N VAL A 68 14.50 9.07 3.23
CA VAL A 68 13.19 9.18 3.89
C VAL A 68 13.26 10.00 5.19
N LEU A 69 14.37 9.93 5.92
CA LEU A 69 14.57 10.70 7.15
C LEU A 69 14.61 12.22 6.88
N LYS A 70 15.05 12.64 5.69
CA LYS A 70 15.05 14.05 5.27
C LYS A 70 13.68 14.55 4.83
N CYS A 71 12.70 13.65 4.68
CA CYS A 71 11.32 13.99 4.35
C CYS A 71 10.48 14.25 5.60
N HIS A 72 11.02 14.05 6.81
CA HIS A 72 10.29 14.13 8.07
C HIS A 72 10.85 15.22 8.99
N PRO A 73 10.01 15.85 9.83
CA PRO A 73 10.47 16.73 10.91
C PRO A 73 11.33 15.97 11.94
N ALA A 74 12.29 16.65 12.58
CA ALA A 74 13.24 16.05 13.52
C ALA A 74 12.60 15.23 14.66
N LYS A 75 11.40 15.61 15.13
CA LYS A 75 10.70 14.86 16.20
C LYS A 75 10.19 13.48 15.74
N ALA A 76 9.92 13.32 14.44
CA ALA A 76 9.45 12.06 13.85
C ALA A 76 10.60 11.22 13.31
N SER A 77 11.71 11.84 12.87
CA SER A 77 12.84 11.14 12.25
C SER A 77 13.45 10.06 13.15
N ASP A 78 13.56 10.30 14.46
CA ASP A 78 14.14 9.31 15.38
C ASP A 78 13.31 8.01 15.45
N LYS A 79 11.98 8.16 15.45
CA LYS A 79 11.06 7.00 15.45
C LYS A 79 11.10 6.27 14.11
N VAL A 80 11.08 7.00 13.01
CA VAL A 80 11.19 6.43 11.66
C VAL A 80 12.52 5.68 11.50
N ALA A 81 13.63 6.28 11.94
CA ALA A 81 14.95 5.63 11.91
C ALA A 81 14.97 4.32 12.71
N GLN A 82 14.33 4.29 13.88
CA GLN A 82 14.24 3.07 14.68
C GLN A 82 13.39 1.99 13.99
N ILE A 83 12.25 2.36 13.38
CA ILE A 83 11.40 1.42 12.63
C ILE A 83 12.19 0.81 11.46
N LEU A 84 12.85 1.64 10.66
CA LEU A 84 13.67 1.18 9.54
C LEU A 84 14.79 0.26 10.02
N LYS A 85 15.50 0.63 11.10
CA LYS A 85 16.54 -0.22 11.70
C LYS A 85 16.01 -1.60 12.08
N GLU A 86 14.84 -1.68 12.70
CA GLU A 86 14.20 -2.95 13.07
C GLU A 86 13.74 -3.76 11.85
N PHE A 87 13.29 -3.07 10.79
CA PHE A 87 12.97 -3.70 9.50
C PHE A 87 14.23 -4.25 8.82
N HIS A 88 15.32 -3.48 8.73
CA HIS A 88 16.59 -3.97 8.21
C HIS A 88 17.10 -5.19 8.99
N ALA A 89 17.01 -5.15 10.33
CA ALA A 89 17.49 -6.23 11.20
C ALA A 89 16.60 -7.49 11.20
N GLY A 90 15.41 -7.45 10.61
CA GLY A 90 14.47 -8.58 10.67
C GLY A 90 13.78 -8.77 12.02
N THR A 91 13.94 -7.83 12.96
CA THR A 91 13.35 -7.92 14.30
C THR A 91 11.91 -7.40 14.36
N ARG A 92 11.45 -6.72 13.30
CA ARG A 92 10.07 -6.30 13.11
C ARG A 92 9.68 -6.42 11.63
N ASN A 93 8.42 -6.79 11.39
CA ASN A 93 7.83 -6.83 10.04
C ASN A 93 6.72 -5.80 9.83
N GLN A 94 6.12 -5.29 10.91
CA GLN A 94 5.04 -4.30 10.84
C GLN A 94 5.10 -3.32 12.01
N PHE A 95 4.79 -2.06 11.76
CA PHE A 95 4.51 -1.04 12.78
C PHE A 95 3.28 -0.25 12.37
N GLU A 96 2.31 -0.09 13.26
CA GLU A 96 1.09 0.66 12.98
C GLU A 96 0.80 1.67 14.09
N PHE A 97 0.10 2.74 13.71
CA PHE A 97 -0.43 3.73 14.61
C PHE A 97 -1.62 4.44 13.98
N TRP A 98 -2.38 5.16 14.80
CA TRP A 98 -3.53 5.93 14.36
C TRP A 98 -3.58 7.27 15.08
N LEU A 99 -4.16 8.27 14.42
CA LEU A 99 -4.30 9.60 14.98
C LEU A 99 -5.56 10.30 14.47
N PRO A 100 -6.19 11.16 15.29
CA PRO A 100 -7.19 12.08 14.80
C PRO A 100 -6.53 13.17 13.94
N LEU A 101 -7.05 13.41 12.75
CA LEU A 101 -6.60 14.49 11.87
C LEU A 101 -7.81 15.06 11.11
N ASN A 102 -7.99 16.38 11.16
CA ASN A 102 -9.09 17.09 10.49
C ASN A 102 -10.49 16.50 10.77
N GLY A 103 -10.72 15.97 11.98
CA GLY A 103 -12.00 15.39 12.38
C GLY A 103 -12.21 13.92 11.96
N HIS A 104 -11.22 13.31 11.31
CA HIS A 104 -11.23 11.90 10.90
C HIS A 104 -10.22 11.07 11.70
N LEU A 105 -10.46 9.76 11.81
CA LEU A 105 -9.45 8.85 12.36
C LEU A 105 -8.60 8.30 11.21
N ILE A 106 -7.32 8.65 11.22
CA ILE A 106 -6.35 8.21 10.23
C ILE A 106 -5.56 7.03 10.77
N TYR A 107 -5.51 5.95 10.01
CA TYR A 107 -4.72 4.76 10.29
C TYR A 107 -3.50 4.73 9.38
N ILE A 108 -2.34 4.43 9.95
CA ILE A 108 -1.05 4.40 9.26
C ILE A 108 -0.33 3.11 9.64
N SER A 109 0.18 2.38 8.65
CA SER A 109 0.87 1.10 8.87
C SER A 109 2.07 0.96 7.94
N TYR A 110 3.22 0.63 8.52
CA TYR A 110 4.48 0.31 7.86
C TYR A 110 4.69 -1.19 7.82
N TYR A 111 5.16 -1.70 6.68
CA TYR A 111 5.50 -3.10 6.46
C TYR A 111 6.92 -3.24 5.91
N ALA A 112 7.69 -4.17 6.47
CA ALA A 112 8.95 -4.59 5.89
C ALA A 112 8.66 -5.49 4.68
N LEU A 113 9.09 -5.07 3.49
CA LEU A 113 9.03 -5.90 2.29
C LEU A 113 10.23 -6.83 2.24
N ARG A 114 9.97 -8.12 2.04
CA ARG A 114 11.00 -9.14 1.84
C ARG A 114 10.61 -10.06 0.70
N ASP A 115 11.61 -10.58 -0.01
CA ASP A 115 11.38 -11.70 -0.94
C ASP A 115 11.27 -13.04 -0.19
N GLU A 116 11.06 -14.11 -0.95
CA GLU A 116 10.92 -15.47 -0.41
C GLU A 116 12.19 -15.98 0.30
N GLU A 117 13.36 -15.41 0.00
CA GLU A 117 14.64 -15.69 0.66
C GLU A 117 14.84 -14.85 1.93
N GLY A 118 13.89 -13.95 2.26
CA GLY A 118 13.94 -13.07 3.43
C GLY A 118 14.78 -11.81 3.23
N LYS A 119 15.28 -11.56 2.01
CA LYS A 119 16.05 -10.36 1.71
C LYS A 119 15.15 -9.14 1.79
N TYR A 120 15.59 -8.13 2.52
CA TYR A 120 14.88 -6.87 2.66
C TYR A 120 14.85 -6.10 1.33
N LEU A 121 13.65 -5.76 0.87
CA LEU A 121 13.40 -5.01 -0.36
C LEU A 121 13.00 -3.55 -0.11
N GLY A 122 12.74 -3.20 1.14
CA GLY A 122 12.36 -1.85 1.55
C GLY A 122 11.17 -1.82 2.49
N CYS A 123 10.65 -0.62 2.70
CA CYS A 123 9.51 -0.34 3.56
C CYS A 123 8.34 0.13 2.71
N PHE A 124 7.17 -0.37 3.06
CA PHE A 124 5.91 -0.01 2.45
C PHE A 124 5.00 0.63 3.50
N GLU A 125 4.43 1.79 3.20
CA GLU A 125 3.51 2.50 4.09
C GLU A 125 2.12 2.57 3.47
N PHE A 126 1.11 2.31 4.30
CA PHE A 126 -0.27 2.63 4.01
C PHE A 126 -0.77 3.74 4.94
N THR A 127 -1.51 4.70 4.39
CA THR A 127 -2.29 5.67 5.17
C THR A 127 -3.73 5.72 4.68
N GLY A 128 -4.71 5.79 5.58
CA GLY A 128 -6.08 6.09 5.15
C GLY A 128 -7.03 6.49 6.27
N ASN A 129 -8.14 7.11 5.85
CA ASN A 129 -9.27 7.40 6.70
C ASN A 129 -10.09 6.13 6.93
N ILE A 130 -10.25 5.72 8.19
CA ILE A 130 -10.96 4.49 8.56
C ILE A 130 -12.35 4.73 9.13
N ASP A 131 -12.89 5.95 9.05
CA ASP A 131 -14.22 6.30 9.57
C ASP A 131 -15.31 5.39 8.99
N HIS A 132 -15.26 5.13 7.68
CA HIS A 132 -16.19 4.21 7.03
C HIS A 132 -16.10 2.82 7.66
N LEU A 133 -14.89 2.27 7.78
CA LEU A 133 -14.65 0.95 8.37
C LEU A 133 -15.14 0.87 9.83
N GLN A 134 -14.95 1.93 10.62
CA GLN A 134 -15.46 1.99 12.00
C GLN A 134 -16.98 2.09 12.07
N SER A 135 -17.60 2.71 11.06
CA SER A 135 -19.06 2.86 10.95
C SER A 135 -19.79 1.57 10.59
N LEU A 136 -19.11 0.60 9.96
CA LEU A 136 -19.71 -0.66 9.54
C LEU A 136 -20.33 -1.40 10.75
N LYS A 137 -21.57 -1.86 10.58
CA LYS A 137 -22.33 -2.66 11.54
C LYS A 137 -23.12 -3.74 10.80
N GLY A 138 -23.43 -4.82 11.50
CA GLY A 138 -24.21 -5.93 10.95
C GLY A 138 -23.50 -6.62 9.78
N THR A 139 -24.29 -7.14 8.85
CA THR A 139 -23.80 -7.95 7.72
C THR A 139 -24.34 -7.41 6.41
N LYS A 140 -23.43 -6.99 5.52
CA LYS A 140 -23.72 -6.69 4.11
C LYS A 140 -23.01 -7.74 3.25
N ILE A 141 -23.78 -8.51 2.49
CA ILE A 141 -23.31 -9.52 1.52
C ILE A 141 -23.83 -9.17 0.13
N LEU A 142 -23.33 -9.81 -0.91
CA LEU A 142 -23.71 -9.49 -2.27
C LEU A 142 -25.22 -9.68 -2.49
N GLU A 143 -25.77 -10.76 -1.94
CA GLU A 143 -27.18 -11.18 -2.08
C GLU A 143 -28.17 -10.22 -1.42
N ASN A 144 -27.74 -9.46 -0.41
CA ASN A 144 -28.59 -8.48 0.29
C ASN A 144 -28.23 -7.03 -0.04
N SER A 145 -27.31 -6.81 -0.98
CA SER A 145 -26.89 -5.48 -1.39
C SER A 145 -27.99 -4.80 -2.21
N ARG A 146 -28.58 -3.74 -1.66
CA ARG A 146 -29.63 -2.94 -2.33
C ARG A 146 -29.08 -2.04 -3.45
N ASP A 147 -27.76 -1.90 -3.52
CA ASP A 147 -27.08 -1.02 -4.46
C ASP A 147 -26.95 -1.64 -5.86
N ILE A 148 -27.30 -2.92 -6.02
CA ILE A 148 -27.23 -3.66 -7.28
C ILE A 148 -28.52 -4.45 -7.45
N THR A 149 -29.26 -4.18 -8.53
CA THR A 149 -30.44 -4.99 -8.91
C THR A 149 -30.04 -5.90 -10.06
N VAL A 150 -30.14 -7.21 -9.87
CA VAL A 150 -29.99 -8.18 -10.97
C VAL A 150 -31.37 -8.42 -11.56
N GLN A 151 -31.57 -8.00 -12.82
CA GLN A 151 -32.70 -8.49 -13.59
C GLN A 151 -32.40 -9.94 -13.99
N HIS A 152 -33.16 -10.89 -13.44
CA HIS A 152 -33.16 -12.24 -13.98
C HIS A 152 -34.06 -12.25 -15.21
N ASP A 153 -33.45 -12.25 -16.40
CA ASP A 153 -34.16 -12.62 -17.61
C ASP A 153 -34.63 -14.07 -17.43
N SER A 154 -35.94 -14.20 -17.28
CA SER A 154 -36.64 -15.48 -17.20
C SER A 154 -36.70 -16.06 -18.61
N GLN A 155 -35.58 -16.54 -19.13
CA GLN A 155 -35.60 -17.43 -20.29
C GLN A 155 -35.77 -18.87 -19.81
N GLN A 156 -37.03 -19.30 -19.99
CA GLN A 156 -37.60 -20.65 -20.13
C GLN A 156 -36.74 -21.87 -19.80
#